data_AF-A0AAD7H0Q9-F1
#
_entry.id   AF-A0AAD7H0Q9-F1
#
_cell.length_a   1.000
_cell.length_b   1.000
_cell.length_c   1.000
_cell.angle_alpha   90.00
_cell.angle_beta   90.00
_cell.angle_gamma   90.00
#
_symmetry.space_group_name_H-M   'P 1'
#
loop_
_entity.id
_entity.type
_entity.pdbx_description
1 polymer ?
#
loop_
_entity_poly.entity_id
_entity_poly.type
_entity_poly.pdbx_seq_one_letter_code
_entity_poly.pdbx_strand_id
1 'polypeptide(L)'
;MGTSTLSQLSLTHPPSSPAEPIIKSRNFDPEARTLKKRAIIPEDVDMEDTIERDVAGLAENIIAEDEARRAQELDVFNIAPKRPNWDLKREMDKKLSKLQRRTQEAIHTLIRQRLAAQKGDSDDIAGAMRAQEKAQNNDDDDED
;
A
#
# COMPACT_ATOMS: atom_id res chain seq x y z
N MET A 1 -21.79 -53.16 -71.77
CA MET A 1 -22.38 -54.51 -71.67
C MET A 1 -21.26 -55.43 -71.22
N GLY A 2 -21.08 -55.84 -69.96
CA GLY A 2 -22.04 -56.23 -68.93
C GLY A 2 -22.18 -57.75 -68.95
N THR A 3 -21.48 -58.44 -68.04
CA THR A 3 -21.75 -59.78 -67.41
C THR A 3 -20.52 -60.12 -66.55
N SER A 4 -20.44 -59.82 -65.26
CA SER A 4 -21.02 -60.55 -64.12
C SER A 4 -20.63 -62.03 -64.06
N THR A 5 -19.69 -62.36 -63.17
CA THR A 5 -19.66 -63.64 -62.44
C THR A 5 -19.23 -63.36 -61.00
N LEU A 6 -20.23 -63.46 -60.11
CA LEU A 6 -20.13 -63.52 -58.66
C LEU A 6 -19.21 -64.66 -58.21
N SER A 7 -18.29 -64.38 -57.28
CA SER A 7 -17.81 -65.39 -56.34
C SER A 7 -18.28 -65.02 -54.94
N GLN A 8 -19.05 -65.93 -54.38
CA GLN A 8 -19.67 -65.93 -53.05
C GLN A 8 -18.60 -66.08 -51.95
N LEU A 9 -18.65 -65.26 -50.89
CA LEU A 9 -19.24 -65.56 -49.58
C LEU A 9 -18.22 -66.13 -48.57
N SER A 10 -17.77 -65.28 -47.66
CA SER A 10 -17.50 -65.69 -46.27
C SER A 10 -17.70 -64.48 -45.34
N LEU A 11 -18.93 -64.37 -44.86
CA LEU A 11 -19.32 -63.55 -43.73
C LEU A 11 -18.93 -64.30 -42.45
N THR A 12 -17.87 -63.88 -41.76
CA THR A 12 -17.69 -64.23 -40.34
C THR A 12 -17.11 -63.02 -39.59
N HIS A 13 -17.96 -62.36 -38.80
CA HIS A 13 -17.55 -61.50 -37.70
C HIS A 13 -17.35 -62.37 -36.43
N PRO A 14 -16.62 -61.88 -35.41
CA PRO A 14 -15.51 -62.58 -34.78
C PRO A 14 -15.86 -63.25 -33.44
N PRO A 15 -15.00 -64.14 -32.91
CA PRO A 15 -14.91 -64.33 -31.47
C PRO A 15 -13.83 -63.43 -30.87
N SER A 16 -14.30 -62.45 -30.11
CA SER A 16 -13.65 -61.76 -28.99
C SER A 16 -12.39 -62.46 -28.43
N SER A 17 -11.24 -61.77 -28.50
CA SER A 17 -10.13 -61.93 -27.54
C SER A 17 -9.57 -60.54 -27.23
N PRO A 18 -9.30 -60.24 -25.96
CA PRO A 18 -9.74 -59.01 -25.32
C PRO A 18 -8.85 -57.84 -25.73
N ALA A 19 -9.49 -56.70 -26.01
CA ALA A 19 -8.82 -55.42 -25.88
C ALA A 19 -8.20 -55.35 -24.49
N GLU A 20 -6.87 -55.45 -24.42
CA GLU A 20 -6.15 -55.25 -23.17
C GLU A 20 -6.60 -53.91 -22.59
N PRO A 21 -6.98 -53.85 -21.31
CA PRO A 21 -7.40 -52.60 -20.72
C PRO A 21 -6.17 -51.68 -20.71
N ILE A 22 -6.14 -50.70 -21.61
CA ILE A 22 -5.11 -49.66 -21.62
C ILE A 22 -5.32 -48.85 -20.33
N ILE A 23 -4.66 -49.27 -19.26
CA ILE A 23 -4.65 -48.55 -18.00
C ILE A 23 -3.93 -47.23 -18.29
N LYS A 24 -4.69 -46.14 -18.28
CA LYS A 24 -4.15 -44.79 -18.45
C LYS A 24 -3.32 -44.44 -17.22
N SER A 25 -2.02 -44.68 -17.29
CA SER A 25 -1.09 -44.23 -16.27
C SER A 25 -1.06 -42.70 -16.22
N ARG A 26 -1.48 -42.13 -15.09
CA ARG A 26 -1.59 -40.66 -14.94
C ARG A 26 -0.24 -39.95 -15.08
N ASN A 27 0.85 -40.58 -14.67
CA ASN A 27 2.21 -40.00 -14.65
C ASN A 27 3.28 -40.97 -15.19
N PHE A 28 2.92 -42.06 -15.86
CA PHE A 28 3.91 -43.02 -16.36
C PHE A 28 3.77 -43.14 -17.88
N ASP A 29 4.91 -43.11 -18.57
CA ASP A 29 4.96 -43.25 -20.02
C ASP A 29 5.28 -44.72 -20.38
N PRO A 30 4.36 -45.45 -21.04
CA PRO A 30 4.55 -46.86 -21.32
C PRO A 30 5.72 -47.15 -22.28
N GLU A 31 6.09 -46.21 -23.17
CA GLU A 31 7.19 -46.41 -24.11
C GLU A 31 8.56 -46.19 -23.44
N ALA A 32 8.67 -45.12 -22.65
CA ALA A 32 9.91 -44.76 -21.95
C ALA A 32 10.06 -45.43 -20.58
N ARG A 33 9.06 -46.21 -20.14
CA ARG A 33 8.98 -46.93 -18.85
C ARG A 33 9.41 -46.08 -17.64
N THR A 34 9.16 -44.78 -17.69
CA THR A 34 9.61 -43.79 -16.68
C THR A 34 8.51 -42.77 -16.41
N LEU A 35 8.75 -41.90 -15.42
CA LEU A 35 7.79 -40.85 -15.07
C LEU A 35 7.63 -39.86 -16.22
N LYS A 36 6.39 -39.46 -16.50
CA LYS A 36 6.04 -38.47 -17.49
C LYS A 36 6.58 -37.12 -17.04
N LYS A 37 7.75 -36.75 -17.57
CA LYS A 37 8.29 -35.39 -17.43
C LYS A 37 7.26 -34.46 -18.07
N ARG A 38 6.63 -33.60 -17.26
CA ARG A 38 5.93 -32.42 -17.81
C ARG A 38 6.92 -31.77 -18.75
N ALA A 39 6.51 -31.45 -19.98
CA ALA A 39 7.39 -30.79 -20.95
C ALA A 39 8.09 -29.65 -20.21
N ILE A 40 9.35 -29.89 -19.86
CA ILE A 40 10.25 -28.84 -19.40
C ILE A 40 10.37 -28.06 -20.69
N ILE A 41 9.64 -26.95 -20.74
CA ILE A 41 9.82 -25.94 -21.76
C ILE A 41 11.34 -25.73 -21.79
N PRO A 42 11.99 -25.91 -22.95
CA PRO A 42 13.44 -25.75 -23.03
C PRO A 42 13.78 -24.40 -22.41
N GLU A 43 14.88 -24.38 -21.66
CA GLU A 43 15.36 -23.29 -20.79
C GLU A 43 15.55 -21.92 -21.49
N ASP A 44 15.22 -21.84 -22.78
CA ASP A 44 15.38 -20.69 -23.68
C ASP A 44 14.06 -20.16 -24.28
N VAL A 45 12.90 -20.44 -23.66
CA VAL A 45 11.70 -19.66 -23.95
C VAL A 45 11.66 -18.54 -22.93
N ASP A 46 12.01 -17.32 -23.35
CA ASP A 46 11.83 -16.10 -22.57
C ASP A 46 10.38 -16.07 -22.04
N MET A 47 10.20 -16.47 -20.78
CA MET A 47 8.91 -16.40 -20.12
C MET A 47 8.66 -14.91 -19.85
N GLU A 48 7.92 -14.28 -20.77
CA GLU A 48 7.59 -12.86 -20.74
C GLU A 48 6.90 -12.43 -19.44
N ASP A 49 6.21 -13.35 -18.77
CA ASP A 49 5.45 -13.15 -17.53
C ASP A 49 6.24 -13.64 -16.30
N THR A 50 7.34 -12.95 -15.98
CA THR A 50 8.18 -13.24 -14.79
C THR A 50 8.29 -11.98 -13.91
N ILE A 51 8.08 -12.13 -12.60
CA ILE A 51 8.14 -11.03 -11.59
C ILE A 51 9.43 -10.22 -11.70
N GLU A 52 10.56 -10.89 -11.99
CA GLU A 52 11.85 -10.22 -12.15
C GLU A 52 11.88 -9.21 -13.30
N ARG A 53 11.08 -9.42 -14.35
CA ARG A 53 10.93 -8.46 -15.46
C ARG A 53 10.02 -7.31 -15.08
N ASP A 54 8.95 -7.57 -14.32
CA ASP A 54 8.02 -6.54 -13.85
C ASP A 54 8.70 -5.57 -12.86
N VAL A 55 9.65 -6.08 -12.07
CA VAL A 55 10.41 -5.29 -11.10
C VAL A 55 11.68 -4.69 -11.72
N ALA A 56 12.11 -5.17 -12.90
CA ALA A 56 13.23 -4.58 -13.63
C ALA A 56 12.95 -3.10 -13.95
N GLY A 57 13.81 -2.20 -13.47
CA GLY A 57 13.67 -0.76 -13.68
C GLY A 57 12.79 -0.02 -12.64
N LEU A 58 12.11 -0.72 -11.72
CA LEU A 58 11.36 -0.06 -10.66
C LEU A 58 12.27 0.76 -9.74
N ALA A 59 13.47 0.25 -9.44
CA ALA A 59 14.47 0.97 -8.67
C ALA A 59 14.93 2.26 -9.37
N GLU A 60 15.13 2.22 -10.68
CA GLU A 60 15.53 3.37 -11.48
C GLU A 60 14.42 4.43 -11.51
N ASN A 61 13.15 4.00 -11.62
CA ASN A 61 11.99 4.88 -11.57
C ASN A 61 11.84 5.56 -10.19
N ILE A 62 12.03 4.83 -9.08
CA ILE A 62 11.97 5.39 -7.73
C ILE A 62 13.07 6.45 -7.53
N ILE A 63 14.29 6.18 -8.01
CA ILE A 63 15.41 7.12 -7.91
C ILE A 63 15.13 8.37 -8.75
N ALA A 64 14.63 8.20 -9.98
CA ALA A 64 14.28 9.31 -10.87
C ALA A 64 13.13 10.16 -10.30
N GLU A 65 12.12 9.53 -9.70
CA GLU A 65 11.00 10.23 -9.05
C GLU A 65 11.47 11.01 -7.81
N ASP A 66 12.35 10.43 -6.99
CA ASP A 66 12.89 11.11 -5.81
C ASP A 66 13.82 12.27 -6.20
N GLU A 67 14.60 12.13 -7.28
CA GLU A 67 15.42 13.21 -7.82
C GLU A 67 14.55 14.34 -8.40
N ALA A 68 13.47 14.01 -9.11
CA ALA A 68 12.51 14.99 -9.62
C ALA A 68 11.79 15.74 -8.47
N ARG A 69 11.43 15.04 -7.40
CA ARG A 69 10.82 15.64 -6.20
C ARG A 69 11.80 16.57 -5.47
N ARG A 70 13.06 16.15 -5.28
CA ARG A 70 14.10 17.00 -4.68
C ARG A 70 14.41 18.24 -5.55
N ALA A 71 14.38 18.10 -6.87
CA ALA A 71 14.55 19.23 -7.79
C ALA A 71 13.40 20.24 -7.70
N GLN A 72 12.16 19.79 -7.46
CA GLN A 72 11.01 20.67 -7.21
C GLN A 72 11.11 21.38 -5.84
N GLU A 73 11.62 20.70 -4.81
CA GLU A 73 11.86 21.29 -3.48
C GLU A 73 13.00 22.34 -3.50
N LEU A 74 13.94 22.23 -4.44
CA LEU A 74 15.09 23.13 -4.63
C LEU A 74 14.88 24.18 -5.75
N ASP A 75 13.64 24.43 -6.18
CA ASP A 75 13.36 25.50 -7.12
C ASP A 75 13.50 26.89 -6.46
N VAL A 76 14.69 27.46 -6.58
CA VAL A 76 15.05 28.82 -6.12
C VAL A 76 14.20 29.90 -6.81
N PHE A 77 13.53 29.61 -7.93
CA PHE A 77 12.61 30.54 -8.60
C PHE A 77 11.21 30.59 -7.96
N ASN A 78 10.81 29.55 -7.21
CA ASN A 78 9.62 29.58 -6.36
C ASN A 78 9.86 30.31 -5.03
N ILE A 79 11.12 30.58 -4.68
CA ILE A 79 11.48 31.59 -3.69
C ILE A 79 11.45 32.94 -4.40
N ALA A 80 10.24 33.42 -4.71
CA ALA A 80 10.04 34.80 -5.13
C ALA A 80 10.81 35.74 -4.18
N PRO A 81 11.34 36.89 -4.64
CA PRO A 81 11.92 37.88 -3.75
C PRO A 81 10.84 38.28 -2.73
N LYS A 82 10.91 37.70 -1.53
CA LYS A 82 9.90 37.91 -0.51
C LYS A 82 9.99 39.35 -0.04
N ARG A 83 8.84 39.92 0.37
CA ARG A 83 8.78 41.28 0.92
C ARG A 83 9.81 41.39 2.07
N PRO A 84 10.56 42.49 2.22
CA PRO A 84 11.63 42.60 3.23
C PRO A 84 11.21 42.18 4.66
N ASN A 85 9.95 42.40 5.02
CA ASN A 85 9.40 42.12 6.36
C ASN A 85 8.66 40.76 6.45
N TRP A 86 8.77 39.90 5.44
CA TRP A 86 8.05 38.61 5.41
C TRP A 86 8.46 37.70 6.57
N ASP A 87 9.74 37.74 6.91
CA ASP A 87 10.30 36.93 7.98
C ASP A 87 9.87 37.45 9.34
N LEU A 88 9.91 38.77 9.52
CA LEU A 88 9.37 39.43 10.71
C LEU A 88 7.91 39.06 10.96
N LYS A 89 7.08 39.05 9.89
CA LYS A 89 5.69 38.62 9.99
C LYS A 89 5.58 37.17 10.43
N ARG A 90 6.35 36.26 9.81
CA ARG A 90 6.34 34.83 10.14
C ARG A 90 6.78 34.56 11.58
N GLU A 91 7.87 35.18 12.03
CA GLU A 91 8.36 35.03 13.40
C GLU A 91 7.39 35.62 14.43
N MET A 92 6.76 36.75 14.10
CA MET A 92 5.73 37.36 14.95
C MET A 92 4.47 36.51 15.01
N ASP A 93 4.01 35.95 13.88
CA ASP A 93 2.87 35.05 13.83
C ASP A 93 3.10 33.79 14.68
N LYS A 94 4.34 33.24 14.69
CA LYS A 94 4.72 32.10 15.55
C LYS A 94 4.65 32.46 17.05
N LYS A 95 5.06 33.67 17.44
CA LYS A 95 4.97 34.12 18.83
C LYS A 95 3.52 34.45 19.23
N LEU A 96 2.76 35.03 18.30
CA LEU A 96 1.37 35.37 18.51
C LEU A 96 0.49 34.14 18.67
N SER A 97 0.73 33.07 17.91
CA SER A 97 -0.02 31.81 18.04
C SER A 97 0.15 31.18 19.43
N LYS A 98 1.39 31.15 19.97
CA LYS A 98 1.66 30.72 21.34
C LYS A 98 0.89 31.56 22.36
N LEU A 99 0.94 32.88 22.20
CA LEU A 99 0.23 33.81 23.09
C LEU A 99 -1.29 33.68 22.99
N GLN A 100 -1.82 33.46 21.78
CA GLN A 100 -3.25 33.28 21.54
C GLN A 100 -3.79 32.04 22.27
N ARG A 101 -3.03 30.92 22.27
CA ARG A 101 -3.39 29.70 23.02
C ARG A 101 -3.56 30.01 24.51
N ARG A 102 -2.54 30.61 25.13
CA ARG A 102 -2.56 31.01 26.55
C ARG A 102 -3.67 32.03 26.86
N THR A 103 -3.94 32.95 25.94
CA THR A 103 -5.02 33.93 26.09
C THR A 103 -6.38 33.25 26.08
N GLN A 104 -6.60 32.28 25.19
CA GLN A 104 -7.86 31.54 25.12
C GLN A 104 -8.10 30.67 26.36
N GLU A 105 -7.05 30.06 26.91
CA GLU A 105 -7.09 29.33 28.17
C GLU A 105 -7.45 30.25 29.34
N ALA A 106 -6.80 31.41 29.45
CA ALA A 106 -7.10 32.40 30.48
C ALA A 106 -8.56 32.89 30.39
N ILE A 107 -9.07 33.13 29.17
CA ILE A 107 -10.47 33.49 28.93
C ILE A 107 -11.39 32.37 29.42
N HIS A 108 -11.10 31.11 29.08
CA HIS A 108 -11.91 29.98 29.51
C HIS A 108 -11.94 29.83 31.04
N THR A 109 -10.79 29.97 31.70
CA THR A 109 -10.71 29.97 33.17
C THR A 109 -11.51 31.11 33.78
N LEU A 110 -11.39 32.33 33.24
CA LEU A 110 -12.13 33.48 33.75
C LEU A 110 -13.65 33.30 33.61
N ILE A 111 -14.11 32.71 32.50
CA ILE A 111 -15.52 32.36 32.29
C ILE A 111 -15.97 31.36 33.35
N ARG A 112 -15.20 30.29 33.58
CA ARG A 112 -15.52 29.28 34.59
C ARG A 112 -15.60 29.88 36.00
N GLN A 113 -14.61 30.69 36.38
CA GLN A 113 -14.58 31.38 37.68
C GLN A 113 -15.80 32.28 37.85
N ARG A 114 -16.17 33.05 36.81
CA ARG A 114 -17.33 33.93 36.85
C ARG A 114 -18.64 33.15 37.00
N LEU A 115 -18.80 32.05 36.28
CA LEU A 115 -19.98 31.18 36.39
C LEU A 115 -20.08 30.52 37.78
N ALA A 116 -18.97 30.01 38.29
CA ALA A 116 -18.91 29.39 39.62
C ALA A 116 -19.21 30.40 40.74
N ALA A 117 -18.66 31.62 40.66
CA ALA A 117 -18.96 32.71 41.58
C ALA A 117 -20.44 33.13 41.55
N GLN A 118 -21.07 33.12 40.37
CA GLN A 118 -22.51 33.40 40.25
C GLN A 118 -23.38 32.26 40.81
N LYS A 119 -22.91 31.02 40.71
CA LYS A 119 -23.64 29.82 41.13
C LYS A 119 -23.41 29.44 42.60
N GLY A 120 -22.38 30.01 43.25
CA GLY A 120 -22.01 29.74 44.64
C GLY A 120 -21.15 28.48 44.85
N ASP A 121 -20.70 27.84 43.76
CA ASP A 121 -19.92 26.60 43.78
C ASP A 121 -18.41 26.93 43.84
N SER A 122 -17.88 27.20 45.04
CA SER A 122 -16.48 27.60 45.23
C SER A 122 -15.46 26.47 45.04
N ASP A 123 -15.90 25.21 45.12
CA ASP A 123 -15.03 24.02 45.10
C ASP A 123 -14.46 23.74 43.68
N ASP A 124 -15.25 24.03 42.64
CA ASP A 124 -14.84 23.92 41.23
C ASP A 124 -13.73 24.90 40.85
N ILE A 125 -13.66 26.05 41.54
CA ILE A 125 -12.63 27.07 41.28
C ILE A 125 -11.26 26.60 41.76
N ALA A 126 -11.19 26.02 42.96
CA ALA A 126 -9.95 25.52 43.53
C ALA A 126 -9.39 24.32 42.75
N GLY A 127 -10.28 23.42 42.28
CA GLY A 127 -9.92 22.32 41.40
C GLY A 127 -9.40 22.79 40.03
N ALA A 128 -10.06 23.77 39.42
CA ALA A 128 -9.61 24.35 38.15
C ALA A 128 -8.25 25.06 38.27
N MET A 129 -7.98 25.72 39.40
CA MET A 129 -6.73 26.44 39.63
C MET A 129 -5.53 25.48 39.78
N ARG A 130 -5.69 24.37 40.52
CA ARG A 130 -4.68 23.30 40.60
C ARG A 130 -4.45 22.59 39.27
N ALA A 131 -5.51 22.38 38.49
CA ALA A 131 -5.38 21.78 37.16
C ALA A 131 -4.62 22.69 36.18
N GLN A 132 -4.86 24.01 36.26
CA GLN A 132 -4.15 25.01 35.45
C GLN A 132 -2.66 25.12 35.83
N GLU A 133 -2.33 25.10 37.13
CA GLU A 133 -0.94 25.11 37.60
C GLU A 133 -0.16 23.88 37.08
N LYS A 134 -0.79 22.71 37.06
CA LYS A 134 -0.21 21.50 36.46
C LYS A 134 -0.02 21.59 34.95
N ALA A 135 -0.98 22.17 34.23
CA ALA A 135 -0.91 22.33 32.79
C ALA A 135 0.18 23.33 32.36
N GLN A 136 0.35 24.43 33.13
CA GLN A 136 1.40 25.41 32.89
C GLN A 136 2.81 24.82 33.04
N ASN A 137 3.04 24.01 34.07
CA ASN A 137 4.36 23.39 34.27
C ASN A 137 4.71 22.38 33.15
N ASN A 138 3.73 21.63 32.65
CA ASN A 138 3.99 20.64 31.59
C ASN A 138 4.27 21.30 30.22
N ASP A 139 3.62 22.41 29.91
CA ASP A 139 3.81 23.13 28.64
C ASP A 139 5.18 23.83 28.55
N ASP A 140 5.81 24.16 29.69
CA ASP A 140 7.15 24.76 29.73
C ASP A 140 8.28 23.71 29.69
N ASP A 141 8.00 22.43 30.03
CA ASP A 141 8.97 21.31 29.99
C ASP A 141 9.11 20.67 28.59
N ASP A 142 8.15 20.85 27.69
CA ASP A 142 8.16 20.33 26.31
C ASP A 142 8.88 21.28 25.29
N GLU A 143 9.57 22.34 25.77
CA GLU A 143 10.17 23.41 24.93
C GLU A 143 11.71 23.43 24.84
N ASP A 144 12.43 22.38 25.28
CA ASP A 144 13.87 22.17 24.97
C ASP A 144 14.09 21.21 23.77
#